data_AF-A0AAD9VI77-F1
#
_entry.id   AF-A0AAD9VI77-F1
#
_cell.length_a   1.000
_cell.length_b   1.000
_cell.length_c   1.000
_cell.angle_alpha   90.00
_cell.angle_beta   90.00
_cell.angle_gamma   90.00
#
_symmetry.space_group_name_H-M   'P 1'
#
loop_
_entity.id
_entity.type
_entity.pdbx_description
1 polymer ?
#
loop_
_entity_poly.entity_id
_entity_poly.type
_entity_poly.pdbx_seq_one_letter_code
_entity_poly.pdbx_strand_id
1 'polypeptide(L)'
;MLHLRQLGLRLYSTSAATATTKTGKLVDSIIRVDHAGELGADRIYAGQMAVLGNTSMGPTIQHMWDQEKKHRAKFEELIRKYRARPTVLVPVWNIAGFLLGAGTALMGEKAAMACTVAVETVIVEHYNDQLRHLMETGETVDKELLETIKTFRDEEQEHHDTGIEHGAEQAPFYEALTQIIKLGCKTAISISKVV
;
A
#
# COMPACT_ATOMS: atom_id res chain seq x y z
N MET A 1 -41.53 36.66 -17.99
CA MET A 1 -40.44 35.66 -17.92
C MET A 1 -39.80 35.72 -16.54
N LEU A 2 -40.15 34.80 -15.64
CA LEU A 2 -39.54 34.67 -14.32
C LEU A 2 -38.76 33.35 -14.29
N HIS A 3 -37.44 33.43 -14.41
CA HIS A 3 -36.54 32.30 -14.25
C HIS A 3 -36.26 32.09 -12.76
N LEU A 4 -36.92 31.13 -12.13
CA LEU A 4 -36.47 30.59 -10.84
C LEU A 4 -35.26 29.68 -11.08
N ARG A 5 -34.08 30.11 -10.64
CA ARG A 5 -32.91 29.24 -10.50
C ARG A 5 -33.16 28.25 -9.36
N GLN A 6 -33.23 26.97 -9.69
CA GLN A 6 -33.12 25.89 -8.71
C GLN A 6 -31.75 25.97 -8.02
N LEU A 7 -31.72 26.35 -6.75
CA LEU A 7 -30.58 26.10 -5.88
C LEU A 7 -30.57 24.61 -5.57
N GLY A 8 -29.69 23.85 -6.24
CA GLY A 8 -29.41 22.47 -5.86
C GLY A 8 -28.73 22.45 -4.50
N LEU A 9 -29.43 21.98 -3.46
CA LEU A 9 -28.80 21.59 -2.20
C LEU A 9 -27.86 20.41 -2.48
N ARG A 10 -26.55 20.67 -2.54
CA ARG A 10 -25.56 19.63 -2.27
C ARG A 10 -25.64 19.31 -0.78
N LEU A 11 -26.35 18.24 -0.45
CA LEU A 11 -26.30 17.63 0.88
C LEU A 11 -24.88 17.14 1.11
N TYR A 12 -24.06 17.94 1.78
CA TYR A 12 -22.83 17.45 2.39
C TYR A 12 -23.24 16.53 3.53
N SER A 13 -23.22 15.22 3.28
CA SER A 13 -23.35 14.22 4.34
C SER A 13 -22.27 14.49 5.38
N THR A 14 -22.68 14.80 6.62
CA THR A 14 -21.77 15.05 7.73
C THR A 14 -20.90 13.81 7.97
N SER A 15 -19.57 13.99 8.06
CA SER A 15 -18.57 12.92 8.20
C SER A 15 -18.87 11.88 9.31
N ALA A 16 -19.60 12.27 10.36
CA ALA A 16 -20.04 11.37 11.43
C ALA A 16 -21.08 10.32 10.95
N ALA A 17 -21.96 10.69 10.01
CA ALA A 17 -22.93 9.77 9.43
C ALA A 17 -22.23 8.71 8.56
N THR A 18 -21.24 9.12 7.76
CA THR A 18 -20.45 8.21 6.92
C THR A 18 -19.69 7.19 7.77
N ALA A 19 -19.04 7.60 8.87
CA ALA A 19 -18.29 6.70 9.75
C ALA A 19 -19.14 5.59 10.41
N THR A 20 -20.46 5.74 10.45
CA THR A 20 -21.37 4.73 11.02
C THR A 20 -21.87 3.70 10.02
N THR A 21 -21.76 3.96 8.70
CA THR A 21 -22.20 3.00 7.67
C THR A 21 -21.21 1.85 7.52
N LYS A 22 -21.67 0.72 6.95
CA LYS A 22 -20.79 -0.41 6.64
C LYS A 22 -19.66 0.02 5.69
N THR A 23 -19.99 0.81 4.66
CA THR A 23 -19.01 1.36 3.71
C THR A 23 -18.03 2.31 4.38
N GLY A 24 -18.47 3.17 5.31
CA GLY A 24 -17.55 4.07 6.01
C GLY A 24 -16.57 3.34 6.91
N LYS A 25 -17.00 2.29 7.61
CA LYS A 25 -16.09 1.42 8.38
C LYS A 25 -15.10 0.67 7.48
N LEU A 26 -15.56 0.22 6.31
CA LEU A 26 -14.71 -0.41 5.32
C LEU A 26 -13.65 0.58 4.79
N VAL A 27 -14.07 1.78 4.40
CA VAL A 27 -13.16 2.85 3.91
C VAL A 27 -12.14 3.26 4.98
N ASP A 28 -12.56 3.41 6.24
CA ASP A 28 -11.65 3.68 7.35
C ASP A 28 -10.60 2.56 7.51
N SER A 29 -11.03 1.30 7.42
CA SER A 29 -10.12 0.15 7.48
C SER A 29 -9.17 0.09 6.29
N ILE A 30 -9.64 0.38 5.07
CA ILE A 30 -8.83 0.39 3.85
C ILE A 30 -7.72 1.43 3.99
N ILE A 31 -8.09 2.69 4.24
CA ILE A 31 -7.13 3.80 4.34
C ILE A 31 -6.11 3.57 5.46
N ARG A 32 -6.53 3.01 6.60
CA ARG A 32 -5.62 2.69 7.71
C ARG A 32 -4.59 1.64 7.31
N VAL A 33 -5.02 0.58 6.65
CA VAL A 33 -4.17 -0.56 6.29
C VAL A 33 -3.23 -0.18 5.16
N ASP A 34 -3.73 0.51 4.13
CA ASP A 34 -2.91 0.91 3.00
C ASP A 34 -1.84 1.90 3.43
N HIS A 35 -2.19 2.90 4.25
CA HIS A 35 -1.18 3.78 4.84
C HIS A 35 -0.08 3.02 5.59
N ALA A 36 -0.44 1.95 6.31
CA ALA A 36 0.54 1.12 7.01
C ALA A 36 1.38 0.27 6.04
N GLY A 37 0.76 -0.21 4.96
CA GLY A 37 1.40 -0.93 3.86
C GLY A 37 2.43 -0.08 3.13
N GLU A 38 2.01 1.09 2.64
CA GLU A 38 2.88 2.06 1.95
C GLU A 38 4.02 2.53 2.86
N LEU A 39 3.76 2.79 4.15
CA LEU A 39 4.84 3.07 5.09
C LEU A 39 5.82 1.88 5.21
N GLY A 40 5.31 0.64 5.21
CA GLY A 40 6.14 -0.55 5.23
C GLY A 40 7.03 -0.65 3.99
N ALA A 41 6.46 -0.47 2.80
CA ALA A 41 7.14 -0.52 1.52
C ALA A 41 8.17 0.61 1.38
N ASP A 42 7.84 1.86 1.75
CA ASP A 42 8.78 3.00 1.82
C ASP A 42 10.01 2.63 2.65
N ARG A 43 9.79 1.92 3.76
CA ARG A 43 10.86 1.54 4.68
C ARG A 43 11.66 0.34 4.18
N ILE A 44 11.03 -0.61 3.48
CA ILE A 44 11.73 -1.70 2.78
C ILE A 44 12.70 -1.10 1.75
N TYR A 45 12.23 -0.21 0.88
CA TYR A 45 13.09 0.42 -0.12
C TYR A 45 14.18 1.28 0.50
N ALA A 46 13.89 2.01 1.58
CA ALA A 46 14.92 2.72 2.35
C ALA A 46 16.01 1.78 2.87
N GLY A 47 15.64 0.60 3.37
CA GLY A 47 16.57 -0.44 3.82
C GLY A 47 17.38 -1.02 2.67
N GLN A 48 16.75 -1.30 1.53
CA GLN A 48 17.45 -1.77 0.33
C GLN A 48 18.45 -0.74 -0.18
N MET A 49 18.07 0.55 -0.26
CA MET A 49 18.95 1.64 -0.67
C MET A 49 20.13 1.85 0.27
N ALA A 50 19.95 1.63 1.57
CA ALA A 50 21.04 1.72 2.54
C ALA A 50 22.18 0.71 2.28
N VAL A 51 21.88 -0.39 1.58
CA VAL A 51 22.84 -1.47 1.29
C VAL A 51 23.26 -1.48 -0.18
N LEU A 52 22.30 -1.37 -1.10
CA LEU A 52 22.50 -1.54 -2.55
C LEU A 52 22.52 -0.20 -3.31
N GLY A 53 22.33 0.94 -2.66
CA GLY A 53 22.19 2.24 -3.34
C GLY A 53 23.38 2.66 -4.21
N ASN A 54 24.59 2.17 -3.90
CA ASN A 54 25.81 2.44 -4.69
C ASN A 54 26.16 1.33 -5.70
N THR A 55 25.26 0.37 -5.91
CA THR A 55 25.41 -0.72 -6.89
C THR A 55 24.74 -0.37 -8.22
N SER A 56 24.85 -1.25 -9.22
CA SER A 56 24.10 -1.13 -10.47
C SER A 56 22.58 -1.16 -10.27
N MET A 57 22.10 -1.75 -9.16
CA MET A 57 20.68 -1.83 -8.83
C MET A 57 20.13 -0.54 -8.18
N GLY A 58 21.01 0.34 -7.70
CA GLY A 58 20.62 1.57 -6.98
C GLY A 58 19.61 2.43 -7.73
N PRO A 59 19.79 2.74 -9.04
CA PRO A 59 18.83 3.51 -9.81
C PRO A 59 17.44 2.86 -9.93
N THR A 60 17.37 1.54 -10.12
CA THR A 60 16.11 0.79 -10.20
C THR A 60 15.36 0.83 -8.87
N ILE A 61 16.05 0.56 -7.76
CA ILE A 61 15.47 0.63 -6.41
C ILE A 61 15.01 2.05 -6.10
N GLN A 62 15.80 3.06 -6.44
CA GLN A 62 15.45 4.47 -6.23
C GLN A 62 14.18 4.86 -6.99
N HIS A 63 14.01 4.37 -8.23
CA HIS A 63 12.81 4.64 -9.02
C HIS A 63 11.54 4.12 -8.35
N MET A 64 11.52 2.84 -7.97
CA MET A 64 10.39 2.23 -7.26
C MET A 64 10.14 2.94 -5.92
N TRP A 65 11.21 3.26 -5.19
CA TRP A 65 11.11 3.98 -3.91
C TRP A 65 10.48 5.38 -4.05
N ASP A 66 10.75 6.08 -5.15
CA ASP A 66 10.18 7.40 -5.39
C ASP A 66 8.69 7.34 -5.78
N GLN A 67 8.21 6.23 -6.34
CA GLN A 67 6.77 5.98 -6.48
C GLN A 67 6.14 5.70 -5.12
N GLU A 68 6.74 4.81 -4.33
CA GLU A 68 6.26 4.44 -3.00
C GLU A 68 6.12 5.66 -2.06
N LYS A 69 7.08 6.58 -2.06
CA LYS A 69 6.96 7.84 -1.30
C LYS A 69 5.73 8.66 -1.69
N LYS A 70 5.33 8.63 -2.97
CA LYS A 70 4.11 9.31 -3.44
C LYS A 70 2.87 8.55 -2.99
N HIS A 71 2.89 7.21 -3.01
CA HIS A 71 1.77 6.40 -2.54
C HIS A 71 1.50 6.66 -1.06
N ARG A 72 2.54 6.57 -0.24
CA ARG A 72 2.49 6.93 1.18
C ARG A 72 1.97 8.34 1.41
N ALA A 73 2.49 9.34 0.70
CA ALA A 73 2.04 10.72 0.82
C ALA A 73 0.55 10.88 0.46
N LYS A 74 0.06 10.14 -0.53
CA LYS A 74 -1.36 10.11 -0.90
C LYS A 74 -2.22 9.51 0.20
N PHE A 75 -1.81 8.41 0.82
CA PHE A 75 -2.57 7.85 1.94
C PHE A 75 -2.52 8.71 3.21
N GLU A 76 -1.44 9.45 3.46
CA GLU A 76 -1.41 10.47 4.51
C GLU A 76 -2.44 11.58 4.25
N GLU A 77 -2.66 11.97 2.99
CA GLU A 77 -3.75 12.87 2.58
C GLU A 77 -5.13 12.25 2.81
N LEU A 78 -5.32 11.00 2.40
CA LEU A 78 -6.59 10.29 2.57
C LEU A 78 -6.94 10.08 4.05
N ILE A 79 -5.97 9.80 4.92
CA ILE A 79 -6.16 9.78 6.38
C ILE A 79 -6.80 11.08 6.86
N ARG A 80 -6.28 12.24 6.43
CA ARG A 80 -6.82 13.55 6.82
C ARG A 80 -8.20 13.78 6.23
N LYS A 81 -8.39 13.45 4.94
CA LYS A 81 -9.65 13.66 4.21
C LYS A 81 -10.80 12.86 4.81
N TYR A 82 -10.59 11.57 5.10
CA TYR A 82 -11.62 10.67 5.62
C TYR A 82 -11.67 10.63 7.15
N ARG A 83 -10.73 11.31 7.82
CA ARG A 83 -10.52 11.22 9.28
C ARG A 83 -10.29 9.77 9.74
N ALA A 84 -9.65 8.99 8.88
CA ALA A 84 -9.29 7.62 9.19
C ALA A 84 -8.20 7.61 10.26
N ARG A 85 -8.25 6.66 11.18
CA ARG A 85 -7.22 6.54 12.22
C ARG A 85 -6.08 5.66 11.70
N PRO A 86 -4.82 6.14 11.67
CA PRO A 86 -3.67 5.27 11.42
C PRO A 86 -3.60 4.17 12.48
N THR A 87 -3.02 3.03 12.12
CA THR A 87 -2.77 1.95 13.07
C THR A 87 -1.77 2.39 14.14
N VAL A 88 -1.96 1.95 15.38
CA VAL A 88 -0.99 2.21 16.47
C VAL A 88 0.36 1.52 16.23
N LEU A 89 0.42 0.56 15.31
CA LEU A 89 1.62 -0.21 14.98
C LEU A 89 2.54 0.46 13.96
N VAL A 90 2.23 1.68 13.50
CA VAL A 90 3.08 2.47 12.61
C VAL A 90 4.56 2.47 13.03
N PRO A 91 4.95 2.65 14.31
CA PRO A 91 6.35 2.60 14.72
C PRO A 91 7.00 1.22 14.54
N VAL A 92 6.23 0.14 14.71
CA VAL A 92 6.70 -1.23 14.53
C VAL A 92 6.94 -1.51 13.05
N TRP A 93 5.98 -1.18 12.19
CA TRP A 93 6.10 -1.36 10.73
C TRP A 93 7.23 -0.53 10.14
N ASN A 94 7.45 0.67 10.67
CA ASN A 94 8.54 1.54 10.27
C ASN A 94 9.94 0.92 10.49
N ILE A 95 10.11 0.14 11.57
CA ILE A 95 11.36 -0.55 11.90
C ILE A 95 11.43 -1.89 11.15
N ALA A 96 10.35 -2.66 11.18
CA ALA A 96 10.29 -3.97 10.54
C ALA A 96 10.52 -3.90 9.03
N GLY A 97 9.89 -2.94 8.34
CA GLY A 97 10.09 -2.72 6.90
C GLY A 97 11.55 -2.42 6.57
N PHE A 98 12.18 -1.49 7.30
CA PHE A 98 13.59 -1.17 7.11
C PHE A 98 14.51 -2.37 7.33
N LEU A 99 14.30 -3.13 8.40
CA LEU A 99 15.12 -4.32 8.69
C LEU A 99 14.92 -5.42 7.64
N LEU A 100 13.70 -5.61 7.15
CA LEU A 100 13.41 -6.57 6.09
C LEU A 100 14.13 -6.18 4.79
N GLY A 101 14.01 -4.91 4.38
CA GLY A 101 14.67 -4.39 3.17
C GLY A 101 16.19 -4.46 3.26
N ALA A 102 16.78 -3.96 4.35
CA ALA A 102 18.22 -4.01 4.57
C ALA A 102 18.74 -5.46 4.69
N GLY A 103 18.01 -6.33 5.41
CA GLY A 103 18.39 -7.72 5.61
C GLY A 103 18.41 -8.51 4.31
N THR A 104 17.38 -8.37 3.47
CA THR A 104 17.33 -9.04 2.17
C THR A 104 18.35 -8.46 1.19
N ALA A 105 18.60 -7.16 1.23
CA ALA A 105 19.65 -6.53 0.45
C ALA A 105 21.07 -6.98 0.83
N LEU A 106 21.33 -7.23 2.12
CA LEU A 106 22.59 -7.83 2.59
C LEU A 106 22.81 -9.25 2.07
N MET A 107 21.73 -9.97 1.73
CA MET A 107 21.80 -11.29 1.10
C MET A 107 22.04 -11.21 -0.43
N GLY A 108 22.03 -10.01 -1.00
CA GLY A 108 22.32 -9.73 -2.41
C GLY A 108 21.13 -9.18 -3.20
N GLU A 109 21.41 -8.67 -4.39
CA GLU A 109 20.44 -8.00 -5.27
C GLU A 109 19.20 -8.87 -5.56
N LYS A 110 19.41 -10.16 -5.89
CA LYS A 110 18.31 -11.10 -6.16
C LYS A 110 17.41 -11.33 -4.95
N ALA A 111 17.98 -11.35 -3.75
CA ALA A 111 17.20 -11.52 -2.52
C ALA A 111 16.41 -10.26 -2.17
N ALA A 112 16.96 -9.06 -2.42
CA ALA A 112 16.19 -7.82 -2.36
C ALA A 112 15.03 -7.82 -3.36
N MET A 113 15.25 -8.24 -4.61
CA MET A 113 14.17 -8.34 -5.60
C MET A 113 13.14 -9.41 -5.24
N ALA A 114 13.55 -10.53 -4.65
CA ALA A 114 12.63 -11.52 -4.09
C ALA A 114 11.77 -10.95 -2.96
N CYS A 115 12.33 -10.07 -2.13
CA CYS A 115 11.57 -9.34 -1.13
C CYS A 115 10.50 -8.45 -1.77
N THR A 116 10.89 -7.64 -2.77
CA THR A 116 9.97 -6.78 -3.53
C THR A 116 8.84 -7.61 -4.13
N VAL A 117 9.15 -8.65 -4.92
CA VAL A 117 8.16 -9.55 -5.52
C VAL A 117 7.20 -10.15 -4.49
N ALA A 118 7.72 -10.61 -3.35
CA ALA A 118 6.91 -11.22 -2.31
C ALA A 118 5.94 -10.22 -1.66
N VAL A 119 6.41 -8.99 -1.38
CA VAL A 119 5.62 -7.90 -0.80
C VAL A 119 4.56 -7.44 -1.81
N GLU A 120 4.97 -7.14 -3.04
CA GLU A 120 4.05 -6.62 -4.06
C GLU A 120 2.98 -7.62 -4.47
N THR A 121 3.28 -8.92 -4.46
CA THR A 121 2.21 -9.92 -4.65
C THR A 121 1.10 -9.73 -3.61
N VAL A 122 1.46 -9.52 -2.34
CA VAL A 122 0.48 -9.37 -1.27
C VAL A 122 -0.25 -8.04 -1.36
N ILE A 123 0.44 -6.96 -1.72
CA ILE A 123 -0.17 -5.64 -1.87
C ILE A 123 -1.15 -5.61 -3.05
N VAL A 124 -0.78 -6.15 -4.22
CA VAL A 124 -1.66 -6.28 -5.38
C VAL A 124 -2.88 -7.15 -5.07
N GLU A 125 -2.70 -8.31 -4.41
CA GLU A 125 -3.79 -9.14 -3.92
C GLU A 125 -4.72 -8.33 -2.99
N HIS A 126 -4.13 -7.54 -2.08
CA HIS A 126 -4.87 -6.74 -1.12
C HIS A 126 -5.72 -5.67 -1.81
N TYR A 127 -5.16 -4.89 -2.72
CA TYR A 127 -5.90 -3.88 -3.47
C TYR A 127 -7.04 -4.47 -4.31
N ASN A 128 -6.81 -5.62 -4.94
CA ASN A 128 -7.87 -6.32 -5.68
C ASN A 128 -9.04 -6.73 -4.78
N ASP A 129 -8.75 -7.26 -3.58
CA ASP A 129 -9.79 -7.61 -2.60
C ASP A 129 -10.53 -6.38 -2.08
N GLN A 130 -9.84 -5.25 -1.87
CA GLN A 130 -10.47 -4.00 -1.46
C GLN A 130 -11.43 -3.46 -2.52
N LEU A 131 -11.00 -3.42 -3.79
CA LEU A 131 -11.85 -3.00 -4.90
C LEU A 131 -13.10 -3.88 -4.99
N ARG A 132 -12.94 -5.20 -4.84
CA ARG A 132 -14.07 -6.14 -4.81
C ARG A 132 -15.03 -5.83 -3.66
N HIS A 133 -14.53 -5.70 -2.43
CA HIS A 133 -15.38 -5.40 -1.27
C HIS A 133 -16.09 -4.05 -1.39
N LEU A 134 -15.42 -3.03 -1.93
CA LEU A 134 -16.02 -1.71 -2.18
C LEU A 134 -17.18 -1.81 -3.18
N MET A 135 -17.02 -2.59 -4.25
CA MET A 135 -18.09 -2.83 -5.24
C MET A 135 -19.26 -3.63 -4.66
N GLU A 136 -18.99 -4.59 -3.79
CA GLU A 136 -20.01 -5.44 -3.14
C GLU A 136 -20.89 -4.68 -2.14
N THR A 137 -20.47 -3.51 -1.66
CA THR A 137 -21.28 -2.70 -0.73
C THR A 137 -22.61 -2.25 -1.34
N GLY A 138 -22.68 -2.09 -2.67
CA GLY A 138 -23.83 -1.50 -3.36
C GLY A 138 -24.05 -0.01 -3.05
N GLU A 139 -23.17 0.62 -2.27
CA GLU A 139 -23.21 2.04 -1.94
C GLU A 139 -22.30 2.84 -2.89
N THR A 140 -22.56 4.15 -3.03
CA THR A 140 -21.67 5.01 -3.80
C THR A 140 -20.39 5.27 -3.02
N VAL A 141 -19.27 4.75 -3.52
CA VAL A 141 -17.92 5.02 -3.00
C VAL A 141 -17.34 6.24 -3.71
N ASP A 142 -16.46 6.97 -3.01
CA ASP A 142 -15.73 8.09 -3.60
C ASP A 142 -14.87 7.61 -4.78
N LYS A 143 -15.08 8.21 -5.95
CA LYS A 143 -14.35 7.88 -7.17
C LYS A 143 -12.84 8.12 -7.03
N GLU A 144 -12.44 9.13 -6.27
CA GLU A 144 -11.02 9.42 -6.07
C GLU A 144 -10.30 8.26 -5.36
N LEU A 145 -10.95 7.67 -4.34
CA LEU A 145 -10.37 6.54 -3.61
C LEU A 145 -10.26 5.30 -4.50
N LEU A 146 -11.30 5.01 -5.29
CA LEU A 146 -11.30 3.88 -6.23
C LEU A 146 -10.19 4.01 -7.28
N GLU A 147 -10.05 5.20 -7.88
CA GLU A 147 -8.98 5.44 -8.86
C GLU A 147 -7.60 5.38 -8.20
N THR A 148 -7.44 5.92 -6.99
CA THR A 148 -6.16 5.83 -6.24
C THR A 148 -5.75 4.38 -6.02
N ILE A 149 -6.65 3.56 -5.46
CA ILE A 149 -6.39 2.13 -5.21
C ILE A 149 -6.05 1.39 -6.52
N LYS A 150 -6.78 1.70 -7.59
CA LYS A 150 -6.57 1.05 -8.89
C LYS A 150 -5.22 1.44 -9.50
N THR A 151 -4.85 2.71 -9.45
CA THR A 151 -3.56 3.20 -9.95
C THR A 151 -2.41 2.58 -9.17
N PHE A 152 -2.46 2.60 -7.84
CA PHE A 152 -1.36 2.04 -7.04
C PHE A 152 -1.25 0.53 -7.20
N ARG A 153 -2.36 -0.20 -7.29
CA ARG A 153 -2.33 -1.63 -7.66
C ARG A 153 -1.58 -1.87 -8.97
N ASP A 154 -1.82 -1.04 -9.99
CA ASP A 154 -1.18 -1.21 -11.29
C ASP A 154 0.32 -0.86 -11.22
N GLU A 155 0.70 0.15 -10.41
CA GLU A 155 2.11 0.50 -10.14
C GLU A 155 2.82 -0.59 -9.31
N GLU A 156 2.18 -1.18 -8.30
CA GLU A 156 2.78 -2.30 -7.53
C GLU A 156 2.96 -3.55 -8.39
N GLN A 157 2.08 -3.77 -9.37
CA GLN A 157 2.27 -4.85 -10.33
C GLN A 157 3.51 -4.59 -11.22
N GLU A 158 3.77 -3.34 -11.58
CA GLU A 158 5.00 -2.97 -12.29
C GLU A 158 6.25 -3.19 -11.43
N HIS A 159 6.20 -2.88 -10.13
CA HIS A 159 7.30 -3.14 -9.18
C HIS A 159 7.55 -4.65 -9.03
N HIS A 160 6.48 -5.44 -8.89
CA HIS A 160 6.54 -6.89 -8.90
C HIS A 160 7.26 -7.41 -10.15
N ASP A 161 6.80 -6.99 -11.33
CA ASP A 161 7.33 -7.47 -12.60
C ASP A 161 8.79 -7.06 -12.79
N THR A 162 9.14 -5.84 -12.39
CA THR A 162 10.53 -5.36 -12.32
C THR A 162 11.39 -6.27 -11.46
N GLY A 163 10.91 -6.70 -10.29
CA GLY A 163 11.63 -7.62 -9.42
C GLY A 163 11.86 -8.99 -10.07
N ILE A 164 10.88 -9.51 -10.81
CA ILE A 164 11.02 -10.75 -11.59
C ILE A 164 12.10 -10.58 -12.68
N GLU A 165 12.04 -9.49 -13.45
CA GLU A 165 13.01 -9.19 -14.51
C GLU A 165 14.45 -9.08 -13.98
N HIS A 166 14.61 -8.56 -12.77
CA HIS A 166 15.91 -8.46 -12.09
C HIS A 166 16.30 -9.72 -11.31
N GLY A 167 15.63 -10.85 -11.58
CA GLY A 167 16.07 -12.17 -11.15
C GLY A 167 15.70 -12.54 -9.73
N ALA A 168 14.60 -12.01 -9.19
CA ALA A 168 14.04 -12.41 -7.89
C ALA A 168 14.00 -13.94 -7.70
N GLU A 169 13.51 -14.69 -8.70
CA GLU A 169 13.37 -16.15 -8.64
C GLU A 169 14.71 -16.90 -8.54
N GLN A 170 15.81 -16.20 -8.81
CA GLN A 170 17.16 -16.74 -8.72
C GLN A 170 17.79 -16.51 -7.33
N ALA A 171 17.04 -15.95 -6.38
CA ALA A 171 17.50 -15.75 -5.01
C ALA A 171 17.74 -17.10 -4.29
N PRO A 172 18.74 -17.19 -3.41
CA PRO A 172 18.92 -18.35 -2.55
C PRO A 172 17.65 -18.60 -1.72
N PHE A 173 17.15 -19.84 -1.74
CA PHE A 173 15.92 -20.23 -1.02
C PHE A 173 14.70 -19.38 -1.36
N TYR A 174 14.57 -18.93 -2.62
CA TYR A 174 13.52 -18.02 -3.09
C TYR A 174 12.12 -18.37 -2.58
N GLU A 175 11.68 -19.63 -2.73
CA GLU A 175 10.35 -20.05 -2.28
C GLU A 175 10.15 -19.86 -0.78
N ALA A 176 11.10 -20.31 0.04
CA ALA A 176 11.01 -20.19 1.50
C ALA A 176 11.01 -18.72 1.94
N LEU A 177 11.90 -17.91 1.38
CA LEU A 177 11.98 -16.46 1.64
C LEU A 177 10.65 -15.79 1.28
N THR A 178 10.12 -16.08 0.09
CA THR A 178 8.87 -15.53 -0.42
C THR A 178 7.69 -15.89 0.49
N GLN A 179 7.55 -17.16 0.89
CA GLN A 179 6.45 -17.58 1.75
C GLN A 179 6.50 -16.94 3.14
N ILE A 180 7.70 -16.80 3.73
CA ILE A 180 7.87 -16.14 5.03
C ILE A 180 7.48 -14.66 4.94
N ILE A 181 7.95 -13.97 3.90
CA ILE A 181 7.62 -12.54 3.69
C ILE A 181 6.12 -12.37 3.45
N LYS A 182 5.52 -13.19 2.57
CA LYS A 182 4.07 -13.16 2.31
C LYS A 182 3.26 -13.38 3.58
N LEU A 183 3.66 -14.34 4.41
CA LEU A 183 3.02 -14.59 5.71
C LEU A 183 3.15 -13.38 6.65
N GLY A 184 4.33 -12.77 6.71
CA GLY A 184 4.59 -11.55 7.48
C GLY A 184 3.68 -10.40 7.03
N CYS A 185 3.60 -10.11 5.73
CA CYS A 185 2.75 -9.06 5.17
C CYS A 185 1.27 -9.32 5.43
N LYS A 186 0.77 -10.54 5.19
CA LYS A 186 -0.62 -10.92 5.46
C LYS A 186 -0.98 -10.79 6.95
N THR A 187 -0.03 -11.08 7.83
CA THR A 187 -0.18 -10.89 9.28
C THR A 187 -0.23 -9.40 9.63
N ALA A 188 0.68 -8.58 9.10
CA ALA A 188 0.71 -7.14 9.33
C ALA A 188 -0.59 -6.45 8.86
N ILE A 189 -1.10 -6.83 7.68
CA ILE A 189 -2.40 -6.39 7.16
C ILE A 189 -3.52 -6.77 8.13
N SER A 190 -3.57 -8.02 8.55
CA SER A 190 -4.65 -8.54 9.42
C SER A 190 -4.69 -7.82 10.77
N ILE A 191 -3.53 -7.54 11.37
CA ILE A 191 -3.45 -6.82 12.64
C ILE A 191 -3.82 -5.34 12.43
N SER A 192 -3.27 -4.68 11.41
CA SER A 192 -3.51 -3.25 11.13
C SER A 192 -4.96 -2.94 10.76
N LYS A 193 -5.75 -3.92 10.31
CA LYS A 193 -7.21 -3.77 10.13
C LYS A 193 -7.91 -3.43 11.46
N VAL A 194 -7.41 -3.99 12.56
CA VAL A 194 -8.08 -3.98 13.87
C VAL A 194 -7.55 -2.89 14.80
N VAL A 195 -6.25 -2.58 14.75
CA VAL A 195 -5.56 -1.72 15.73
C VAL A 195 -5.01 -0.45 15.14
#